data_AF-A0A7H8GLI0-F1
#
_entry.id   AF-A0A7H8GLI0-F1
#
_cell.length_a   1.000
_cell.length_b   1.000
_cell.length_c   1.000
_cell.angle_alpha   90.00
_cell.angle_beta   90.00
_cell.angle_gamma   90.00
#
_symmetry.space_group_name_H-M   'P 1'
#
loop_
_entity.id
_entity.type
_entity.pdbx_description
1 polymer ?
#
loop_
_entity_poly.entity_id
_entity_poly.type
_entity_poly.pdbx_seq_one_letter_code
_entity_poly.pdbx_strand_id
1 'polypeptide(L)'
;MNAPQTLYRISHPLRISRYGAHISLSTAARIDVIDALTQTLRTTVSIQAQLECIEKKLHNVSFRPVQQMFCKLARANANYTRFLVTGIADLGGYTQAEGLYSLSGATETQCFADCLADICRGVRRLQVTDAMLREFRECAIANKDPASKRLFEECTRRNAQFLSLIKNNLPHE
;
A
#
# COMPACT_ATOMS: atom_id res chain seq x y z
N MET A 1 -47.70 18.94 5.98
CA MET A 1 -46.31 19.26 5.58
C MET A 1 -45.47 18.02 5.85
N ASN A 2 -45.08 17.28 4.82
CA ASN A 2 -44.27 16.06 4.96
C ASN A 2 -42.88 16.35 4.38
N ALA A 3 -41.84 16.24 5.23
CA ALA A 3 -40.45 16.44 4.83
C ALA A 3 -40.01 15.33 3.86
N PRO A 4 -39.27 15.64 2.78
CA PRO A 4 -38.78 14.62 1.87
C PRO A 4 -37.63 13.85 2.53
N GLN A 5 -37.72 12.53 2.49
CA GLN A 5 -36.65 11.62 2.87
C GLN A 5 -35.44 11.89 1.97
N THR A 6 -34.40 12.51 2.52
CA THR A 6 -33.12 12.70 1.87
C THR A 6 -32.49 11.33 1.66
N LEU A 7 -32.74 10.73 0.50
CA LEU A 7 -32.02 9.57 0.01
C LEU A 7 -30.53 9.95 -0.04
N TYR A 8 -29.76 9.42 0.90
CA TYR A 8 -28.30 9.44 0.82
C TYR A 8 -27.91 8.77 -0.49
N ARG A 9 -27.58 9.60 -1.48
CA ARG A 9 -27.00 9.19 -2.75
C ARG A 9 -25.68 8.50 -2.41
N ILE A 10 -25.69 7.18 -2.36
CA ILE A 10 -24.49 6.37 -2.28
C ILE A 10 -23.78 6.59 -3.61
N SER A 11 -22.82 7.50 -3.62
CA SER A 11 -22.16 8.02 -4.84
C SER A 11 -21.32 6.97 -5.58
N HIS A 12 -21.23 5.74 -5.08
CA HIS A 12 -20.35 4.72 -5.62
C HIS A 12 -21.00 3.34 -5.57
N PRO A 13 -20.85 2.49 -6.61
CA PRO A 13 -21.33 1.12 -6.53
C PRO A 13 -20.61 0.42 -5.37
N LEU A 14 -21.40 -0.04 -4.40
CA LEU A 14 -20.94 -0.92 -3.33
C LEU A 14 -20.30 -2.15 -3.96
N ARG A 15 -18.96 -2.16 -4.06
CA ARG A 15 -18.23 -3.36 -4.44
C ARG A 15 -18.13 -4.23 -3.20
N ILE A 16 -18.73 -5.41 -3.28
CA ILE A 16 -18.62 -6.41 -2.22
C ILE A 16 -17.14 -6.74 -2.08
N SER A 17 -16.57 -6.42 -0.92
CA SER A 17 -15.20 -6.79 -0.58
C SER A 17 -14.95 -8.25 -0.92
N ARG A 18 -13.83 -8.56 -1.57
CA ARG A 18 -13.43 -9.95 -1.88
C ARG A 18 -13.43 -10.87 -0.65
N TYR A 19 -13.27 -10.29 0.53
CA TYR A 19 -13.24 -11.01 1.81
C TYR A 19 -14.54 -10.88 2.61
N GLY A 20 -15.48 -10.03 2.19
CA GLY A 20 -16.69 -9.68 2.95
C GLY A 20 -16.46 -8.65 4.07
N ALA A 21 -15.24 -8.12 4.22
CA ALA A 21 -14.85 -7.24 5.33
C ALA A 21 -15.63 -5.91 5.36
N HIS A 22 -16.09 -5.44 4.19
CA HIS A 22 -16.97 -4.28 4.09
C HIS A 22 -18.29 -4.47 4.86
N ILE A 23 -18.78 -5.70 5.04
CA ILE A 23 -20.04 -5.96 5.73
C ILE A 23 -19.81 -6.20 7.23
N SER A 24 -18.65 -6.71 7.60
CA SER A 24 -18.35 -7.09 8.99
C SER A 24 -17.74 -5.97 9.83
N LEU A 25 -17.02 -5.02 9.22
CA LEU A 25 -16.48 -3.86 9.92
C LEU A 25 -17.54 -2.78 10.15
N SER A 26 -17.54 -2.20 11.36
CA SER A 26 -18.26 -0.95 11.63
C SER A 26 -17.74 0.18 10.74
N THR A 27 -18.56 1.21 10.51
CA THR A 27 -18.15 2.34 9.66
C THR A 27 -16.88 3.01 10.18
N ALA A 28 -16.75 3.22 11.49
CA ALA A 28 -15.56 3.81 12.10
C ALA A 28 -14.32 2.94 11.88
N ALA A 29 -14.39 1.64 12.21
CA ALA A 29 -13.27 0.72 12.00
C ALA A 29 -12.87 0.61 10.53
N ARG A 30 -13.84 0.71 9.61
CA ARG A 30 -13.57 0.71 8.18
C ARG A 30 -12.80 1.95 7.73
N ILE A 31 -13.15 3.13 8.25
CA ILE A 31 -12.42 4.38 7.98
C ILE A 31 -10.99 4.25 8.48
N ASP A 32 -10.77 3.78 9.71
CA ASP A 32 -9.42 3.60 10.27
C ASP A 32 -8.56 2.66 9.42
N VAL A 33 -9.15 1.55 8.94
CA VAL A 33 -8.45 0.60 8.06
C VAL A 33 -8.17 1.22 6.68
N ILE A 34 -9.13 1.97 6.11
CA ILE A 34 -8.91 2.66 4.83
C ILE A 34 -7.78 3.69 4.95
N ASP A 35 -7.75 4.47 6.02
CA ASP A 35 -6.71 5.48 6.25
C ASP A 35 -5.34 4.83 6.42
N ALA A 36 -5.27 3.77 7.21
CA ALA A 36 -4.09 2.92 7.36
C ALA A 36 -3.56 2.41 6.01
N LEU A 37 -4.42 1.75 5.22
CA LEU A 37 -4.03 1.21 3.91
C LEU A 37 -3.69 2.32 2.90
N THR A 38 -4.34 3.48 2.99
CA THR A 38 -4.04 4.65 2.15
C THR A 38 -2.66 5.21 2.48
N GLN A 39 -2.29 5.25 3.76
CA GLN A 39 -0.95 5.68 4.16
C GLN A 39 0.13 4.67 3.73
N THR A 40 -0.17 3.37 3.78
CA THR A 40 0.68 2.33 3.19
C THR A 40 0.80 2.53 1.68
N LEU A 41 -0.30 2.79 0.97
CA LEU A 41 -0.32 3.03 -0.48
C LEU A 41 0.52 4.24 -0.86
N ARG A 42 0.42 5.36 -0.12
CA ARG A 42 1.29 6.53 -0.32
C ARG A 42 2.77 6.16 -0.19
N THR A 43 3.10 5.32 0.78
CA THR A 43 4.47 4.84 1.00
C THR A 43 4.94 3.97 -0.17
N THR A 44 4.12 3.02 -0.65
CA THR A 44 4.49 2.16 -1.78
C THR A 44 4.61 2.95 -3.09
N VAL A 45 3.76 3.95 -3.32
CA VAL A 45 3.87 4.85 -4.48
C VAL A 45 5.14 5.71 -4.41
N SER A 46 5.51 6.21 -3.23
CA SER A 46 6.78 6.92 -3.04
C SER A 46 7.98 6.02 -3.33
N ILE A 47 8.00 4.79 -2.81
CA ILE A 47 9.04 3.79 -3.12
C ILE A 47 9.10 3.51 -4.63
N GLN A 48 7.95 3.44 -5.29
CA GLN A 48 7.88 3.16 -6.72
C GLN A 48 8.57 4.24 -7.56
N ALA A 49 8.31 5.51 -7.24
CA ALA A 49 8.93 6.63 -7.92
C ALA A 49 10.45 6.65 -7.73
N GLN A 50 10.93 6.29 -6.53
CA GLN A 50 12.37 6.17 -6.27
C GLN A 50 13.02 5.01 -7.03
N LEU A 51 12.34 3.86 -7.14
CA LEU A 51 12.80 2.73 -7.95
C LEU A 51 12.87 3.09 -9.43
N GLU A 52 11.87 3.79 -9.97
CA GLU A 52 11.88 4.29 -11.36
C GLU A 52 13.00 5.31 -11.60
N CYS A 53 13.27 6.19 -10.63
CA CYS A 53 14.39 7.13 -10.69
C CYS A 53 15.74 6.38 -10.74
N ILE A 54 15.91 5.35 -9.92
CA ILE A 54 17.10 4.49 -9.93
C ILE A 54 17.24 3.75 -11.26
N GLU A 55 16.17 3.17 -11.79
CA GLU A 55 16.19 2.47 -13.08
C GLU A 55 16.65 3.39 -14.22
N LYS A 56 16.15 4.64 -14.27
CA LYS A 56 16.60 5.65 -15.23
C LYS A 56 18.09 5.93 -15.11
N LYS A 57 18.61 6.08 -13.88
CA LYS A 57 20.05 6.35 -13.64
C LYS A 57 20.94 5.16 -13.99
N LEU A 58 20.46 3.94 -13.74
CA LEU A 58 21.19 2.72 -14.04
C LEU A 58 21.17 2.35 -15.53
N HIS A 59 20.30 2.96 -16.35
CA HIS A 59 20.17 2.65 -17.78
C HIS A 59 21.49 2.76 -18.55
N ASN A 60 22.37 3.67 -18.13
CA ASN A 60 23.67 3.93 -18.76
C ASN A 60 24.82 3.10 -18.17
N VAL A 61 24.56 2.28 -17.14
CA VAL A 61 25.59 1.51 -16.43
C VAL A 61 25.53 0.04 -16.87
N SER A 62 26.67 -0.56 -17.19
CA SER A 62 26.76 -1.95 -17.67
C SER A 62 26.54 -3.03 -16.58
N PHE A 63 26.15 -2.65 -15.36
CA PHE A 63 25.91 -3.56 -14.24
C PHE A 63 24.51 -4.21 -14.30
N ARG A 64 24.36 -5.17 -15.21
CA ARG A 64 23.09 -5.92 -15.41
C ARG A 64 22.51 -6.56 -14.14
N PRO A 65 23.28 -7.16 -13.22
CA PRO A 65 22.70 -7.76 -12.01
C PRO A 65 21.98 -6.72 -11.14
N VAL A 66 22.55 -5.52 -11.02
CA VAL A 66 21.98 -4.42 -10.24
C VAL A 66 20.70 -3.90 -10.91
N GLN A 67 20.70 -3.74 -12.23
CA GLN A 67 19.49 -3.37 -12.98
C GLN A 67 18.36 -4.39 -12.78
N GLN A 68 18.65 -5.68 -12.93
CA GLN A 68 17.65 -6.75 -12.75
C GLN A 68 17.07 -6.77 -11.34
N MET A 69 17.90 -6.50 -10.34
CA MET A 69 17.49 -6.39 -8.95
C MET A 69 16.48 -5.26 -8.74
N PHE A 70 16.77 -4.05 -9.22
CA PHE A 70 15.83 -2.92 -9.11
C PHE A 70 14.55 -3.14 -9.92
N CYS A 71 14.63 -3.74 -11.11
CA CYS A 71 13.45 -4.15 -11.87
C CYS A 71 12.58 -5.16 -11.12
N LYS A 72 13.19 -6.12 -10.41
CA LYS A 72 12.44 -7.08 -9.58
C LYS A 72 11.74 -6.38 -8.42
N LEU A 73 12.41 -5.41 -7.78
CA LEU A 73 11.84 -4.60 -6.70
C LEU A 73 10.67 -3.74 -7.20
N ALA A 74 10.83 -3.04 -8.33
CA ALA A 74 9.80 -2.21 -8.93
C ALA A 74 8.55 -3.04 -9.27
N ARG A 75 8.72 -4.21 -9.89
CA ARG A 75 7.60 -5.12 -10.19
C ARG A 75 6.88 -5.61 -8.94
N ALA A 76 7.63 -5.98 -7.91
CA ALA A 76 7.03 -6.43 -6.65
C ALA A 76 6.26 -5.32 -5.95
N ASN A 77 6.81 -4.10 -5.93
CA ASN A 77 6.17 -2.94 -5.36
C ASN A 77 4.90 -2.54 -6.12
N ALA A 78 4.93 -2.53 -7.46
CA ALA A 78 3.76 -2.28 -8.29
C ALA A 78 2.63 -3.30 -8.04
N ASN A 79 2.99 -4.58 -7.88
CA ASN A 79 2.01 -5.62 -7.52
C ASN A 79 1.39 -5.39 -6.14
N TYR A 80 2.19 -4.94 -5.16
CA TYR A 80 1.69 -4.61 -3.84
C TYR A 80 0.80 -3.36 -3.85
N THR A 81 1.19 -2.32 -4.57
CA THR A 81 0.37 -1.11 -4.83
C THR A 81 -0.99 -1.49 -5.44
N ARG A 82 -1.02 -2.36 -6.46
CA ARG A 82 -2.29 -2.83 -7.05
C ARG A 82 -3.17 -3.57 -6.04
N PHE A 83 -2.56 -4.39 -5.19
CA PHE A 83 -3.27 -5.07 -4.10
C PHE A 83 -3.90 -4.06 -3.13
N LEU A 84 -3.15 -3.03 -2.71
CA LEU A 84 -3.64 -1.99 -1.79
C LEU A 84 -4.80 -1.19 -2.40
N VAL A 85 -4.67 -0.75 -3.66
CA VAL A 85 -5.76 -0.05 -4.39
C VAL A 85 -7.02 -0.91 -4.43
N THR A 86 -6.88 -2.19 -4.73
CA THR A 86 -8.03 -3.12 -4.77
C THR A 86 -8.63 -3.29 -3.38
N GLY A 87 -7.81 -3.47 -2.34
CA GLY A 87 -8.27 -3.64 -0.96
C GLY A 87 -8.99 -2.41 -0.41
N ILE A 88 -8.50 -1.21 -0.73
CA ILE A 88 -9.15 0.05 -0.31
C ILE A 88 -10.50 0.21 -1.01
N ALA A 89 -10.56 -0.03 -2.33
CA ALA A 89 -11.81 0.00 -3.08
C ALA A 89 -12.83 -1.03 -2.57
N ASP A 90 -12.38 -2.23 -2.22
CA ASP A 90 -13.19 -3.29 -1.63
C ASP A 90 -13.78 -2.91 -0.27
N LEU A 91 -13.12 -2.00 0.47
CA LEU A 91 -13.63 -1.43 1.72
C LEU A 91 -14.50 -0.18 1.47
N GLY A 92 -14.76 0.21 0.22
CA GLY A 92 -15.54 1.40 -0.12
C GLY A 92 -14.75 2.71 -0.05
N GLY A 93 -13.42 2.63 0.10
CA GLY A 93 -12.53 3.77 -0.03
C GLY A 93 -12.27 4.13 -1.50
N TYR A 94 -11.84 5.37 -1.75
CA TYR A 94 -11.45 5.82 -3.08
C TYR A 94 -9.95 6.13 -3.11
N THR A 95 -9.23 5.54 -4.06
CA THR A 95 -7.81 5.83 -4.29
C THR A 95 -7.56 6.11 -5.75
N GLN A 96 -7.08 7.31 -6.06
CA GLN A 96 -6.56 7.64 -7.38
C GLN A 96 -5.05 7.45 -7.35
N ALA A 97 -4.57 6.23 -7.66
CA ALA A 97 -3.14 5.90 -7.62
C ALA A 97 -2.30 6.83 -8.52
N GLU A 98 -2.85 7.25 -9.66
CA GLU A 98 -2.24 8.21 -10.60
C GLU A 98 -2.00 9.58 -9.94
N GLY A 99 -2.94 10.05 -9.12
CA GLY A 99 -2.79 11.30 -8.36
C GLY A 99 -1.81 11.18 -7.19
N LEU A 100 -1.53 9.97 -6.71
CA LEU A 100 -0.49 9.74 -5.70
C LEU A 100 0.90 9.71 -6.30
N TYR A 101 1.04 9.27 -7.56
CA TYR A 101 2.30 9.27 -8.29
C TYR A 101 2.84 10.68 -8.52
N SER A 102 1.98 11.64 -8.86
CA SER A 102 2.39 13.05 -8.99
C SER A 102 2.82 13.68 -7.65
N LEU A 103 2.39 13.10 -6.53
CA LEU A 103 2.75 13.53 -5.17
C LEU A 103 3.96 12.78 -4.59
N SER A 104 4.51 11.79 -5.31
CA SER A 104 5.54 10.87 -4.82
C SER A 104 6.91 11.51 -4.57
N GLY A 105 7.08 12.78 -4.95
CA GLY A 105 8.21 13.63 -4.56
C GLY A 105 9.55 13.29 -5.21
N ALA A 106 9.62 12.25 -6.07
CA ALA A 106 10.84 11.95 -6.80
C ALA A 106 11.10 13.03 -7.85
N THR A 107 12.05 13.92 -7.57
CA THR A 107 12.53 14.92 -8.53
C THR A 107 13.67 14.35 -9.35
N GLU A 108 13.75 14.70 -10.63
CA GLU A 108 14.82 14.24 -11.55
C GLU A 108 16.23 14.60 -11.04
N THR A 109 16.32 15.57 -10.13
CA THR A 109 17.54 16.07 -9.49
C THR A 109 18.09 15.18 -8.36
N GLN A 110 17.33 14.24 -7.80
CA GLN A 110 17.81 13.40 -6.69
C GLN A 110 18.98 12.51 -7.15
N CYS A 111 19.99 12.29 -6.31
CA CYS A 111 21.08 11.36 -6.64
C CYS A 111 20.70 9.90 -6.31
N PHE A 112 21.49 8.93 -6.77
CA PHE A 112 21.21 7.50 -6.52
C PHE A 112 21.16 7.17 -5.01
N ALA A 113 22.02 7.78 -4.21
CA ALA A 113 22.04 7.57 -2.76
C ALA A 113 20.79 8.14 -2.07
N ASP A 114 20.30 9.31 -2.52
CA ASP A 114 19.07 9.90 -1.99
C ASP A 114 17.85 8.99 -2.25
N CYS A 115 17.77 8.43 -3.46
CA CYS A 115 16.70 7.49 -3.80
C CYS A 115 16.73 6.24 -2.91
N LEU A 116 17.92 5.71 -2.61
CA LEU A 116 18.08 4.59 -1.68
C LEU A 116 17.67 4.97 -0.25
N ALA A 117 18.08 6.13 0.24
CA ALA A 117 17.74 6.61 1.58
C ALA A 117 16.21 6.77 1.74
N ASP A 118 15.52 7.28 0.71
CA ASP A 118 14.07 7.41 0.72
C ASP A 118 13.35 6.06 0.62
N ILE A 119 13.88 5.10 -0.14
CA ILE A 119 13.39 3.71 -0.11
C ILE A 119 13.53 3.13 1.30
N CYS A 120 14.68 3.30 1.95
CA CYS A 120 14.91 2.84 3.33
C CYS A 120 13.96 3.51 4.33
N ARG A 121 13.66 4.80 4.17
CA ARG A 121 12.63 5.50 4.94
C ARG A 121 11.24 4.90 4.72
N GLY A 122 10.90 4.59 3.48
CA GLY A 122 9.66 3.89 3.13
C GLY A 122 9.56 2.50 3.77
N VAL A 123 10.65 1.72 3.75
CA VAL A 123 10.75 0.41 4.41
C VAL A 123 10.46 0.52 5.90
N ARG A 124 11.04 1.51 6.60
CA ARG A 124 10.77 1.74 8.02
C ARG A 124 9.28 2.03 8.28
N ARG A 125 8.61 2.79 7.41
CA ARG A 125 7.16 3.04 7.50
C ARG A 125 6.33 1.77 7.26
N LEU A 126 6.73 0.93 6.30
CA LEU A 126 6.08 -0.36 6.04
C LEU A 126 6.25 -1.34 7.20
N GLN A 127 7.36 -1.28 7.94
CA GLN A 127 7.55 -2.05 9.17
C GLN A 127 6.59 -1.61 10.28
N VAL A 128 6.39 -0.29 10.45
CA VAL A 128 5.38 0.24 11.40
C VAL A 128 3.97 -0.19 11.01
N THR A 129 3.66 -0.21 9.71
CA THR A 129 2.37 -0.70 9.20
C THR A 129 2.12 -2.16 9.59
N ASP A 130 3.17 -2.99 9.66
CA ASP A 130 3.03 -4.40 10.02
C ASP A 130 2.48 -4.59 11.44
N ALA A 131 2.93 -3.75 12.39
CA ALA A 131 2.42 -3.74 13.76
C ALA A 131 0.92 -3.37 13.79
N MET A 132 0.53 -2.32 13.08
CA MET A 132 -0.86 -1.87 12.99
C MET A 132 -1.77 -2.93 12.35
N LEU A 133 -1.34 -3.60 11.28
CA LEU A 133 -2.10 -4.68 10.67
C LEU A 133 -2.30 -5.87 11.62
N ARG A 134 -1.31 -6.12 12.49
CA ARG A 134 -1.38 -7.16 13.51
C ARG A 134 -2.40 -6.83 14.59
N GLU A 135 -2.44 -5.57 15.05
CA GLU A 135 -3.47 -5.08 15.97
C GLU A 135 -4.88 -5.20 15.36
N PHE A 136 -5.07 -4.78 14.10
CA PHE A 136 -6.35 -4.96 13.42
C PHE A 136 -6.77 -6.43 13.31
N ARG A 137 -5.82 -7.33 13.06
CA ARG A 137 -6.06 -8.77 13.06
C ARG A 137 -6.49 -9.29 14.43
N GLU A 138 -5.84 -8.85 15.50
CA GLU A 138 -6.18 -9.23 16.87
C GLU A 138 -7.59 -8.74 17.25
N CYS A 139 -7.93 -7.51 16.88
CA CYS A 139 -9.29 -6.97 17.00
C CYS A 139 -10.31 -7.79 16.22
N ALA A 140 -10.01 -8.21 14.99
CA ALA A 140 -10.91 -9.06 14.19
C ALA A 140 -11.12 -10.44 14.84
N ILE A 141 -10.07 -11.01 15.43
CA ILE A 141 -10.15 -12.29 16.16
C ILE A 141 -11.05 -12.13 17.40
N ALA A 142 -10.84 -11.07 18.21
CA ALA A 142 -11.63 -10.80 19.40
C ALA A 142 -13.12 -10.61 19.08
N ASN A 143 -13.44 -9.98 17.95
CA ASN A 143 -14.81 -9.75 17.48
C ASN A 143 -15.41 -10.91 16.67
N LYS A 144 -14.71 -12.05 16.55
CA LYS A 144 -15.13 -13.21 15.75
C LYS A 144 -15.48 -12.84 14.31
N ASP A 145 -14.68 -11.96 13.71
CA ASP A 145 -14.83 -11.50 12.33
C ASP A 145 -13.83 -12.23 11.40
N PRO A 146 -14.22 -13.37 10.79
CA PRO A 146 -13.34 -14.13 9.92
C PRO A 146 -13.04 -13.41 8.60
N ALA A 147 -13.91 -12.51 8.15
CA ALA A 147 -13.76 -11.76 6.91
C ALA A 147 -12.61 -10.75 7.04
N SER A 148 -12.66 -9.91 8.08
CA SER A 148 -11.60 -8.95 8.35
C SER A 148 -10.29 -9.62 8.76
N LYS A 149 -10.35 -10.72 9.52
CA LYS A 149 -9.16 -11.51 9.83
C LYS A 149 -8.40 -11.93 8.56
N ARG A 150 -9.12 -12.49 7.57
CA ARG A 150 -8.50 -12.93 6.30
C ARG A 150 -7.92 -11.75 5.51
N LEU A 151 -8.61 -10.61 5.50
CA LEU A 151 -8.09 -9.39 4.89
C LEU A 151 -6.76 -8.98 5.53
N PHE A 152 -6.72 -8.87 6.86
CA PHE A 152 -5.50 -8.45 7.56
C PHE A 152 -4.37 -9.46 7.44
N GLU A 153 -4.66 -10.76 7.45
CA GLU A 153 -3.67 -11.81 7.18
C GLU A 153 -3.05 -11.67 5.79
N GLU A 154 -3.85 -11.40 4.77
CA GLU A 154 -3.32 -11.17 3.42
C GLU A 154 -2.51 -9.86 3.35
N CYS A 155 -2.97 -8.77 3.99
CA CYS A 155 -2.22 -7.52 4.07
C CYS A 155 -0.85 -7.71 4.73
N THR A 156 -0.78 -8.36 5.90
CA THR A 156 0.47 -8.69 6.60
C THR A 156 1.36 -9.56 5.74
N ARG A 157 0.80 -10.60 5.10
CA ARG A 157 1.58 -11.50 4.24
C ARG A 157 2.20 -10.77 3.06
N ARG A 158 1.45 -9.90 2.38
CA ARG A 158 1.94 -9.11 1.24
C ARG A 158 2.99 -8.09 1.66
N ASN A 159 2.76 -7.39 2.78
CA ASN A 159 3.72 -6.45 3.35
C ASN A 159 5.04 -7.14 3.69
N ALA A 160 4.98 -8.27 4.43
CA ALA A 160 6.15 -9.05 4.81
C ALA A 160 6.92 -9.60 3.60
N GLN A 161 6.20 -10.07 2.56
CA GLN A 161 6.83 -10.52 1.31
C GLN A 161 7.62 -9.40 0.63
N PHE A 162 7.05 -8.20 0.56
CA PHE A 162 7.72 -7.06 -0.05
C PHE A 162 8.92 -6.58 0.80
N LEU A 163 8.75 -6.49 2.12
CA LEU A 163 9.83 -6.15 3.05
C LEU A 163 10.99 -7.15 2.99
N SER A 164 10.70 -8.45 2.93
CA SER A 164 11.71 -9.49 2.78
C SER A 164 12.46 -9.34 1.46
N LEU A 165 11.75 -9.03 0.37
CA LEU A 165 12.40 -8.80 -0.93
C LEU A 165 13.35 -7.61 -0.88
N ILE A 166 12.95 -6.48 -0.27
CA ILE A 166 13.84 -5.33 -0.13
C ILE A 166 15.05 -5.68 0.73
N LYS A 167 14.85 -6.31 1.90
CA LYS A 167 15.92 -6.68 2.81
C LYS A 167 16.95 -7.62 2.18
N ASN A 168 16.52 -8.52 1.30
CA ASN A 168 17.42 -9.46 0.63
C ASN A 168 18.21 -8.84 -0.53
N ASN A 169 17.87 -7.63 -0.98
CA ASN A 169 18.43 -7.02 -2.19
C ASN A 169 19.08 -5.65 -1.95
N LEU A 170 18.71 -4.92 -0.88
CA LEU A 170 19.33 -3.65 -0.52
C LEU A 170 20.17 -3.81 0.75
N PRO A 171 21.37 -3.20 0.80
CA PRO A 171 22.21 -3.25 2.00
C PRO A 171 21.47 -2.65 3.20
N HIS A 172 21.69 -3.24 4.37
CA HIS A 172 21.22 -2.69 5.63
C HIS A 172 22.18 -1.57 6.04
N GLU A 173 21.65 -0.35 6.21
CA GLU A 173 22.30 0.64 7.08
C GLU A 173 22.12 0.25 8.55
#